data_AF-A0A8T5UAA7-F1
#
_entry.id   AF-A0A8T5UAA7-F1
#
_cell.length_a   1.000
_cell.length_b   1.000
_cell.length_c   1.000
_cell.angle_alpha   90.00
_cell.angle_beta   90.00
_cell.angle_gamma   90.00
#
_symmetry.space_group_name_H-M   'P 1'
#
loop_
_entity.id
_entity.type
_entity.pdbx_description
1 polymer ?
#
loop_
_entity_poly.entity_id
_entity_poly.type
_entity_poly.pdbx_seq_one_letter_code
_entity_poly.pdbx_strand_id
1 'polypeptide(L)'
;MDVKVFQFNGCKKCFNETLLLKEDAKYKVEFVSDPKNWKGEKGDISVITGYLLPSDLDHLELIKNNSNKVIAYGDCPATGGVFALANQKGHDVTPLANLIEGSNRVHGCLGEIEELKFAISGINVPKLKSLCQVCSRKATCDYLEEINRQIELEDSETCFNDLGFLCSGFIATECKEKCIDYNTPCRGCKPSIDRSGIRMLAMFGTLAGNIEIATEHSVKGATDKLGDDDDDLTDSLPDVVGNFFRFTLLTSGLPKGRIPSSGTLLEDVFIGRLIEEIPLITGLLGGAKSISLTLKFIESYEDANQIEVSEQTKKYRNELLELEKELQKAIDKEDSANYREITDKIRFIAGNMNLSNIFFSGFKSIIDVNDDFNEYKTHVFDVVEGTYKNGSIEYTINPDGIITEIKINEKLL
;
A
#
# COMPACT_ATOMS: atom_id res chain seq x y z
N MET A 1 19.39 25.61 0.31
CA MET A 1 18.93 24.94 1.55
C MET A 1 19.39 23.51 1.49
N ASP A 2 20.08 23.05 2.52
CA ASP A 2 20.68 21.72 2.57
C ASP A 2 19.63 20.71 3.04
N VAL A 3 19.25 19.79 2.14
CA VAL A 3 18.25 18.76 2.40
C VAL A 3 18.93 17.40 2.39
N LYS A 4 18.95 16.72 3.53
CA LYS A 4 19.42 15.34 3.63
C LYS A 4 18.23 14.40 3.64
N VAL A 5 18.23 13.41 2.75
CA VAL A 5 17.18 12.38 2.69
C VAL A 5 17.77 11.08 3.21
N PHE A 6 17.16 10.50 4.24
CA PHE A 6 17.61 9.29 4.91
C PHE A 6 16.66 8.14 4.60
N GLN A 7 17.19 7.06 4.04
CA GLN A 7 16.46 5.81 3.91
C GLN A 7 16.79 4.88 5.08
N PHE A 8 15.79 4.59 5.89
CA PHE A 8 15.86 3.51 6.89
C PHE A 8 15.45 2.18 6.24
N ASN A 9 14.57 1.43 6.90
CA ASN A 9 14.24 0.07 6.49
C ASN A 9 13.08 0.04 5.47
N GLY A 10 12.95 -1.08 4.76
CA GLY A 10 11.84 -1.33 3.83
C GLY A 10 12.05 -0.77 2.43
N CYS A 11 10.96 -0.46 1.73
CA CYS A 11 11.01 -0.07 0.32
C CYS A 11 11.56 1.36 0.14
N LYS A 12 12.26 1.60 -0.98
CA LYS A 12 12.91 2.88 -1.29
C LYS A 12 12.03 3.83 -2.12
N LYS A 13 10.72 3.61 -2.23
CA LYS A 13 9.86 4.40 -3.12
C LYS A 13 9.84 5.89 -2.77
N CYS A 14 9.55 6.21 -1.50
CA CYS A 14 9.54 7.59 -1.05
C CYS A 14 10.93 8.22 -1.14
N PHE A 15 11.98 7.46 -0.81
CA PHE A 15 13.36 7.91 -0.99
C PHE A 15 13.66 8.30 -2.44
N ASN A 16 13.33 7.43 -3.39
CA ASN A 16 13.55 7.68 -4.81
C ASN A 16 12.70 8.84 -5.35
N GLU A 17 11.45 9.00 -4.89
CA GLU A 17 10.60 10.12 -5.30
C GLU A 17 11.21 11.48 -4.92
N THR A 18 12.02 11.54 -3.85
CA THR A 18 12.73 12.78 -3.50
C THR A 18 13.83 13.19 -4.49
N LEU A 19 14.17 12.36 -5.49
CA LEU A 19 14.97 12.79 -6.65
C LEU A 19 14.36 14.01 -7.33
N LEU A 20 13.02 14.12 -7.35
CA LEU A 20 12.30 15.25 -7.91
C LEU A 20 12.55 16.58 -7.16
N LEU A 21 13.15 16.55 -5.96
CA LEU A 21 13.63 17.78 -5.31
C LEU A 21 14.78 18.41 -6.10
N LYS A 22 15.62 17.63 -6.78
CA LYS A 22 16.78 18.13 -7.53
C LYS A 22 16.42 19.01 -8.73
N GLU A 23 15.17 18.95 -9.20
CA GLU A 23 14.68 19.83 -10.25
C GLU A 23 14.59 21.30 -9.81
N ASP A 24 14.52 21.55 -8.49
CA ASP A 24 14.53 22.89 -7.93
C ASP A 24 15.92 23.26 -7.43
N ALA A 25 16.58 24.18 -8.15
CA ALA A 25 17.95 24.61 -7.88
C ALA A 25 18.17 25.19 -6.47
N LYS A 26 17.11 25.52 -5.72
CA LYS A 26 17.23 26.01 -4.34
C LYS A 26 17.57 24.93 -3.31
N TYR A 27 17.35 23.65 -3.65
CA TYR A 27 17.64 22.51 -2.78
C TYR A 27 19.00 21.91 -3.14
N LYS A 28 19.88 21.80 -2.14
CA LYS A 28 21.08 20.98 -2.24
C LYS A 28 20.76 19.65 -1.57
N VAL A 29 20.40 18.65 -2.39
CA VAL A 29 19.92 17.35 -1.93
C VAL A 29 21.08 16.38 -1.77
N GLU A 30 21.17 15.74 -0.61
CA GLU A 30 22.11 14.67 -0.31
C GLU A 30 21.33 13.42 0.11
N PHE A 31 21.69 12.28 -0.49
CA PHE A 31 21.06 10.99 -0.23
C PHE A 31 21.90 10.17 0.74
N VAL A 32 21.30 9.74 1.84
CA VAL A 32 21.92 8.90 2.86
C VAL A 32 21.15 7.58 2.92
N SER A 33 21.65 6.58 2.18
CA SER A 33 21.02 5.25 2.12
C SER A 33 21.38 4.32 3.27
N ASP A 34 22.37 4.70 4.08
CA ASP A 34 22.80 3.95 5.27
C ASP A 34 22.95 4.89 6.47
N PRO A 35 21.84 5.22 7.15
CA PRO A 35 21.83 6.14 8.27
C PRO A 35 22.71 5.71 9.45
N LYS A 36 23.03 4.40 9.57
CA LYS A 36 23.83 3.86 10.68
C LYS A 36 25.29 4.28 10.62
N ASN A 37 25.79 4.58 9.42
CA ASN A 37 27.17 5.00 9.18
C ASN A 37 27.32 6.51 8.99
N TRP A 38 26.23 7.27 9.16
CA TRP A 38 26.23 8.72 9.00
C TRP A 38 26.90 9.41 10.20
N LYS A 39 27.74 10.43 9.94
CA LYS A 39 28.66 10.99 10.95
C LYS A 39 28.15 12.26 11.64
N GLY A 40 26.93 12.69 11.36
CA GLY A 40 26.35 13.87 12.01
C GLY A 40 26.71 15.18 11.31
N GLU A 41 26.95 15.19 10.01
CA GLU A 41 27.19 16.42 9.26
C GLU A 41 25.97 17.36 9.34
N LYS A 42 26.14 18.58 9.85
CA LYS A 42 25.03 19.55 9.97
C LYS A 42 24.27 19.75 8.66
N GLY A 43 22.94 19.84 8.73
CA GLY A 43 22.07 20.15 7.61
C GLY A 43 20.90 21.04 8.05
N ASP A 44 20.20 21.64 7.08
CA ASP A 44 19.02 22.45 7.40
C ASP A 44 17.82 21.54 7.68
N ILE A 45 17.55 20.63 6.74
CA ILE A 45 16.35 19.80 6.73
C ILE A 45 16.76 18.33 6.59
N SER A 46 16.18 17.47 7.44
CA SER A 46 16.30 16.02 7.33
C SER A 46 14.96 15.39 7.00
N VAL A 47 14.91 14.64 5.91
CA VAL A 47 13.74 13.88 5.44
C VAL A 47 13.97 12.41 5.76
N ILE A 48 13.08 11.80 6.53
CA ILE A 48 13.15 10.40 6.96
C ILE A 48 12.18 9.58 6.12
N THR A 49 12.66 8.52 5.48
CA THR A 49 11.86 7.56 4.72
C THR A 49 12.11 6.13 5.21
N GLY A 50 11.17 5.24 4.90
CA GLY A 50 11.22 3.84 5.36
C GLY A 50 10.57 3.63 6.73
N TYR A 51 10.36 2.37 7.10
CA TYR A 51 9.84 2.05 8.42
C TYR A 51 10.96 2.09 9.46
N LEU A 52 10.59 2.35 10.71
CA LEU A 52 11.52 2.53 11.82
C LEU A 52 11.30 1.45 12.87
N LEU A 53 12.38 1.14 13.59
CA LEU A 53 12.41 0.25 14.74
C LEU A 53 12.89 1.03 15.98
N PRO A 54 12.57 0.57 17.20
CA PRO A 54 13.12 1.16 18.43
C PRO A 54 14.65 1.28 18.44
N SER A 55 15.35 0.34 17.79
CA SER A 55 16.81 0.35 17.63
C SER A 55 17.35 1.52 16.81
N ASP A 56 16.49 2.24 16.08
CA ASP A 56 16.88 3.38 15.25
C ASP A 56 16.98 4.70 16.05
N LEU A 57 16.59 4.69 17.35
CA LEU A 57 16.50 5.89 18.20
C LEU A 57 17.78 6.72 18.22
N ASP A 58 18.94 6.12 18.53
CA ASP A 58 20.20 6.85 18.66
C ASP A 58 20.59 7.58 17.35
N HIS A 59 20.35 6.94 16.21
CA HIS A 59 20.61 7.52 14.90
C HIS A 59 19.64 8.66 14.58
N LEU A 60 18.37 8.53 14.97
CA LEU A 60 17.36 9.57 14.80
C LEU A 60 17.62 10.77 15.71
N GLU A 61 18.09 10.56 16.94
CA GLU A 61 18.53 11.63 17.83
C GLU A 61 19.74 12.37 17.25
N LEU A 62 20.72 11.64 16.68
CA LEU A 62 21.85 12.25 15.99
C LEU A 62 21.39 13.13 14.81
N ILE A 63 20.45 12.63 13.99
CA ILE A 63 19.87 13.40 12.88
C ILE A 63 19.15 14.64 13.40
N LYS A 64 18.30 14.50 14.41
CA LYS A 64 17.55 15.61 15.02
C LYS A 64 18.48 16.68 15.59
N ASN A 65 19.55 16.28 16.30
CA ASN A 65 20.51 17.22 16.91
C ASN A 65 21.34 17.98 15.86
N ASN A 66 21.42 17.48 14.63
CA ASN A 66 22.20 18.08 13.54
C ASN A 66 21.32 18.68 12.43
N SER A 67 20.02 18.83 12.67
CA SER A 67 19.03 19.35 11.70
C SER A 67 18.17 20.44 12.33
N ASN A 68 17.81 21.48 11.55
CA ASN A 68 16.85 22.48 12.02
C ASN A 68 15.40 21.97 11.99
N LYS A 69 15.09 21.02 11.07
CA LYS A 69 13.77 20.40 10.94
C LYS A 69 13.90 18.94 10.52
N VAL A 70 13.04 18.09 11.08
CA VAL A 70 12.91 16.68 10.67
C VAL A 70 11.51 16.42 10.12
N ILE A 71 11.42 15.74 8.99
CA ILE A 71 10.16 15.43 8.29
C ILE A 71 10.07 13.91 8.06
N ALA A 72 9.03 13.27 8.57
CA ALA A 72 8.63 11.92 8.16
C ALA A 72 7.95 11.99 6.79
N TYR A 73 8.57 11.44 5.76
CA TYR A 73 8.05 11.43 4.40
C TYR A 73 7.61 10.03 3.97
N GLY A 74 6.32 9.92 3.70
CA GLY A 74 5.64 8.65 3.44
C GLY A 74 5.00 8.08 4.70
N ASP A 75 4.08 7.14 4.49
CA ASP A 75 3.27 6.61 5.58
C ASP A 75 4.07 5.67 6.53
N CYS A 76 5.09 4.96 6.03
CA CYS A 76 5.96 4.13 6.86
C CYS A 76 6.57 4.87 8.07
N PRO A 77 7.28 6.01 7.90
CA PRO A 77 7.78 6.77 9.05
C PRO A 77 6.68 7.56 9.78
N ALA A 78 5.55 7.87 9.13
CA ALA A 78 4.50 8.69 9.72
C ALA A 78 3.56 7.92 10.67
N THR A 79 3.21 6.68 10.34
CA THR A 79 2.22 5.85 11.05
C THR A 79 2.70 4.42 11.32
N GLY A 80 3.83 4.02 10.72
CA GLY A 80 4.29 2.63 10.63
C GLY A 80 4.03 2.02 9.24
N GLY A 81 3.03 2.54 8.51
CA GLY A 81 2.66 2.08 7.16
C GLY A 81 2.35 0.59 7.07
N VAL A 82 2.42 0.05 5.86
CA VAL A 82 2.11 -1.36 5.55
C VAL A 82 2.99 -2.36 6.32
N PHE A 83 4.23 -2.00 6.62
CA PHE A 83 5.14 -2.86 7.38
C PHE A 83 4.70 -3.08 8.83
N ALA A 84 3.90 -2.17 9.40
CA ALA A 84 3.39 -2.32 10.75
C ALA A 84 2.43 -3.52 10.90
N LEU A 85 1.88 -4.06 9.80
CA LEU A 85 1.08 -5.28 9.84
C LEU A 85 1.83 -6.46 10.48
N ALA A 86 3.15 -6.52 10.31
CA ALA A 86 4.00 -7.53 10.93
C ALA A 86 3.99 -7.43 12.48
N ASN A 87 3.58 -6.31 13.08
CA ASN A 87 3.48 -6.19 14.54
C ASN A 87 2.38 -7.08 15.13
N GLN A 88 1.44 -7.59 14.32
CA GLN A 88 0.53 -8.65 14.76
C GLN A 88 1.28 -9.93 15.14
N LYS A 89 2.47 -10.12 14.56
CA LYS A 89 3.33 -11.27 14.70
C LYS A 89 4.56 -11.04 15.57
N GLY A 90 4.51 -10.04 16.43
CA GLY A 90 5.56 -9.78 17.41
C GLY A 90 6.65 -8.81 16.97
N HIS A 91 6.65 -8.31 15.73
CA HIS A 91 7.57 -7.26 15.28
C HIS A 91 7.31 -5.91 15.97
N ASP A 92 8.30 -5.03 15.92
CA ASP A 92 8.31 -3.74 16.63
C ASP A 92 8.47 -2.55 15.68
N VAL A 93 7.81 -2.56 14.52
CA VAL A 93 7.72 -1.36 13.68
C VAL A 93 7.09 -0.24 14.52
N THR A 94 7.59 0.99 14.37
CA THR A 94 7.08 2.15 15.10
C THR A 94 7.13 3.41 14.24
N PRO A 95 6.15 4.33 14.37
CA PRO A 95 6.25 5.64 13.72
C PRO A 95 7.33 6.51 14.35
N LEU A 96 7.84 7.48 13.57
CA LEU A 96 8.88 8.42 13.98
C LEU A 96 8.51 9.19 15.24
N ALA A 97 7.23 9.55 15.38
CA ALA A 97 6.73 10.35 16.49
C ALA A 97 6.84 9.66 17.86
N ASN A 98 6.98 8.33 17.89
CA ASN A 98 7.23 7.59 19.14
C ASN A 98 8.72 7.58 19.52
N LEU A 99 9.61 7.91 18.59
CA LEU A 99 11.06 7.91 18.79
C LEU A 99 11.58 9.32 19.04
N ILE A 100 11.12 10.31 18.26
CA ILE A 100 11.52 11.71 18.42
C ILE A 100 10.33 12.67 18.29
N GLU A 101 10.30 13.68 19.17
CA GLU A 101 9.29 14.74 19.13
C GLU A 101 9.57 15.78 18.03
N GLY A 102 8.51 16.48 17.59
CA GLY A 102 8.61 17.67 16.73
C GLY A 102 8.80 17.37 15.23
N SER A 103 8.46 16.16 14.78
CA SER A 103 8.52 15.79 13.37
C SER A 103 7.25 16.16 12.60
N ASN A 104 7.42 16.82 11.45
CA ASN A 104 6.33 17.02 10.49
C ASN A 104 6.08 15.70 9.75
N ARG A 105 4.83 15.45 9.34
CA ARG A 105 4.45 14.22 8.63
C ARG A 105 3.86 14.55 7.28
N VAL A 106 4.34 13.86 6.26
CA VAL A 106 3.76 13.87 4.91
C VAL A 106 3.29 12.46 4.63
N HIS A 107 1.98 12.25 4.67
CA HIS A 107 1.35 10.95 4.50
C HIS A 107 1.34 10.50 3.04
N GLY A 108 1.12 9.20 2.83
CA GLY A 108 1.00 8.60 1.51
C GLY A 108 1.96 7.43 1.31
N CYS A 109 1.54 6.49 0.48
CA CYS A 109 2.36 5.39 0.01
C CYS A 109 2.01 5.25 -1.47
N LEU A 110 2.63 5.96 -2.41
CA LEU A 110 3.77 6.88 -2.33
C LEU A 110 3.41 8.27 -1.76
N GLY A 111 4.34 8.92 -1.05
CA GLY A 111 4.19 10.30 -0.57
C GLY A 111 4.29 11.33 -1.70
N GLU A 112 3.63 12.48 -1.56
CA GLU A 112 3.60 13.49 -2.62
C GLU A 112 4.75 14.50 -2.52
N ILE A 113 5.49 14.68 -3.61
CA ILE A 113 6.65 15.55 -3.64
C ILE A 113 6.32 17.02 -3.35
N GLU A 114 5.18 17.51 -3.81
CA GLU A 114 4.78 18.91 -3.59
C GLU A 114 4.43 19.17 -2.12
N GLU A 115 3.78 18.21 -1.43
CA GLU A 115 3.57 18.30 0.02
C GLU A 115 4.88 18.28 0.80
N LEU A 116 5.85 17.47 0.36
CA LEU A 116 7.20 17.52 0.92
C LEU A 116 7.84 18.90 0.72
N LYS A 117 7.77 19.47 -0.49
CA LYS A 117 8.30 20.82 -0.77
C LYS A 117 7.66 21.89 0.12
N PHE A 118 6.36 21.82 0.38
CA PHE A 118 5.68 22.71 1.34
C PHE A 118 6.19 22.50 2.77
N ALA A 119 6.31 21.24 3.23
CA ALA A 119 6.80 20.91 4.56
C ALA A 119 8.25 21.38 4.79
N ILE A 120 9.12 21.20 3.78
CA ILE A 120 10.49 21.71 3.76
C ILE A 120 10.47 23.23 3.90
N SER A 121 9.75 23.92 3.02
CA SER A 121 9.70 25.39 2.95
C SER A 121 9.00 26.06 4.14
N GLY A 122 8.23 25.30 4.94
CA GLY A 122 7.42 25.84 6.03
C GLY A 122 6.21 26.66 5.56
N ILE A 123 5.81 26.47 4.30
CA ILE A 123 4.60 27.08 3.73
C ILE A 123 3.40 26.25 4.20
N ASN A 124 2.30 26.91 4.57
CA ASN A 124 1.07 26.21 4.91
C ASN A 124 0.60 25.36 3.73
N VAL A 125 0.49 24.05 3.97
CA VAL A 125 -0.06 23.10 3.00
C VAL A 125 -1.52 23.48 2.73
N PRO A 126 -1.95 23.58 1.46
CA PRO A 126 -3.36 23.71 1.15
C PRO A 126 -4.16 22.60 1.84
N LYS A 127 -5.29 22.96 2.47
CA LYS A 127 -6.16 21.96 3.08
C LYS A 127 -6.71 21.04 1.99
N LEU A 128 -6.23 19.80 1.98
CA LEU A 128 -6.70 18.75 1.09
C LEU A 128 -8.17 18.43 1.38
N LYS A 129 -8.93 18.13 0.34
CA LYS A 129 -10.30 17.64 0.43
C LYS A 129 -10.32 16.19 0.88
N SER A 130 -11.44 15.72 1.42
CA SER A 130 -11.63 14.28 1.62
C SER A 130 -11.70 13.59 0.25
N LEU A 131 -11.31 12.32 0.18
CA LEU A 131 -11.29 11.61 -1.11
C LEU A 131 -12.70 11.52 -1.72
N CYS A 132 -13.72 11.26 -0.89
CA CYS A 132 -15.11 11.24 -1.35
C CYS A 132 -15.58 12.56 -1.96
N GLN A 133 -15.02 13.72 -1.59
CA GLN A 133 -15.39 15.02 -2.19
C GLN A 133 -14.89 15.20 -3.62
N VAL A 134 -13.84 14.47 -4.01
CA VAL A 134 -13.24 14.55 -5.36
C VAL A 134 -13.46 13.28 -6.18
N CYS A 135 -14.07 12.25 -5.58
CA CYS A 135 -14.41 11.01 -6.24
C CYS A 135 -15.56 11.23 -7.23
N SER A 136 -15.46 10.64 -8.43
CA SER A 136 -16.51 10.64 -9.45
C SER A 136 -17.74 9.85 -9.00
N ARG A 137 -17.51 8.72 -8.31
CA ARG A 137 -18.54 7.80 -7.83
C ARG A 137 -19.47 8.44 -6.79
N LYS A 138 -20.71 7.98 -6.72
CA LYS A 138 -21.79 8.49 -5.86
C LYS A 138 -22.26 7.42 -4.89
N ALA A 139 -22.42 7.82 -3.63
CA ALA A 139 -22.92 6.95 -2.58
C ALA A 139 -24.45 7.06 -2.47
N THR A 140 -25.14 5.93 -2.39
CA THR A 140 -26.54 5.82 -1.97
C THR A 140 -26.65 5.62 -0.45
N CYS A 141 -25.61 5.07 0.18
CA CYS A 141 -25.58 4.70 1.60
C CYS A 141 -26.61 3.63 1.99
N ASP A 142 -26.99 2.78 1.04
CA ASP A 142 -27.84 1.62 1.30
C ASP A 142 -27.04 0.52 2.02
N TYR A 143 -27.75 -0.39 2.69
CA TYR A 143 -27.14 -1.58 3.24
C TYR A 143 -26.65 -2.51 2.12
N LEU A 144 -25.54 -3.21 2.37
CA LEU A 144 -24.95 -4.13 1.41
C LEU A 144 -25.80 -5.39 1.28
N GLU A 145 -25.90 -5.89 0.05
CA GLU A 145 -26.44 -7.23 -0.22
C GLU A 145 -25.35 -8.30 -0.01
N GLU A 146 -24.11 -7.98 -0.39
CA GLU A 146 -22.95 -8.87 -0.29
C GLU A 146 -21.64 -8.06 -0.14
N ILE A 147 -20.55 -8.73 0.23
CA ILE A 147 -19.20 -8.15 0.23
C ILE A 147 -18.37 -8.81 -0.85
N ASN A 148 -17.79 -7.99 -1.71
CA ASN A 148 -17.01 -8.45 -2.86
C ASN A 148 -15.50 -8.31 -2.62
N ARG A 149 -14.76 -9.38 -2.94
CA ARG A 149 -13.28 -9.44 -2.81
C ARG A 149 -12.56 -9.17 -4.12
N GLN A 150 -13.02 -9.80 -5.21
CA GLN A 150 -12.43 -9.70 -6.55
C GLN A 150 -13.16 -8.66 -7.40
N ILE A 151 -12.39 -7.80 -8.06
CA ILE A 151 -12.94 -6.63 -8.76
C ILE A 151 -12.92 -6.80 -10.28
N GLU A 152 -14.10 -6.95 -10.86
CA GLU A 152 -14.35 -6.88 -12.30
C GLU A 152 -15.58 -5.98 -12.52
N LEU A 153 -15.35 -4.68 -12.73
CA LEU A 153 -16.43 -3.68 -12.76
C LEU A 153 -16.51 -2.94 -14.08
N GLU A 154 -17.71 -2.88 -14.63
CA GLU A 154 -18.09 -1.94 -15.70
C GLU A 154 -18.74 -0.68 -15.12
N ASP A 155 -19.35 -0.78 -13.93
CA ASP A 155 -19.91 0.35 -13.21
C ASP A 155 -18.79 1.32 -12.77
N SER A 156 -18.89 2.56 -13.24
CA SER A 156 -17.98 3.68 -12.93
C SER A 156 -18.63 4.80 -12.12
N GLU A 157 -19.92 4.69 -11.81
CA GLU A 157 -20.72 5.74 -11.16
C GLU A 157 -21.07 5.41 -9.71
N THR A 158 -21.29 4.15 -9.36
CA THR A 158 -21.69 3.74 -8.00
C THR A 158 -20.49 3.68 -7.07
N CYS A 159 -20.67 4.10 -5.81
CA CYS A 159 -19.63 4.00 -4.78
C CYS A 159 -19.17 2.55 -4.60
N PHE A 160 -17.85 2.33 -4.49
CA PHE A 160 -17.30 1.01 -4.23
C PHE A 160 -17.89 0.35 -2.98
N ASN A 161 -18.06 1.12 -1.90
CA ASN A 161 -18.65 0.57 -0.68
C ASN A 161 -20.07 0.06 -0.93
N ASP A 162 -20.89 0.78 -1.69
CA ASP A 162 -22.27 0.37 -1.98
C ASP A 162 -22.33 -0.83 -2.95
N LEU A 163 -21.27 -1.04 -3.74
CA LEU A 163 -21.07 -2.25 -4.56
C LEU A 163 -20.47 -3.43 -3.75
N GLY A 164 -20.35 -3.30 -2.43
CA GLY A 164 -19.79 -4.33 -1.56
C GLY A 164 -18.25 -4.38 -1.52
N PHE A 165 -17.54 -3.47 -2.17
CA PHE A 165 -16.08 -3.41 -2.13
C PHE A 165 -15.58 -2.44 -1.05
N LEU A 166 -14.79 -2.94 -0.11
CA LEU A 166 -14.22 -2.11 0.95
C LEU A 166 -13.34 -0.97 0.40
N CYS A 167 -13.84 0.26 0.50
CA CYS A 167 -13.16 1.47 0.08
C CYS A 167 -12.95 2.44 1.24
N SER A 168 -11.69 2.64 1.61
CA SER A 168 -11.24 3.58 2.64
C SER A 168 -11.26 5.05 2.19
N GLY A 169 -12.01 5.41 1.14
CA GLY A 169 -12.11 6.79 0.69
C GLY A 169 -12.81 7.69 1.72
N PHE A 170 -13.72 7.12 2.51
CA PHE A 170 -14.46 7.82 3.57
C PHE A 170 -13.55 8.40 4.66
N ILE A 171 -12.41 7.74 4.92
CA ILE A 171 -11.44 8.07 5.97
C ILE A 171 -10.10 8.57 5.41
N ALA A 172 -10.05 8.92 4.12
CA ALA A 172 -8.85 9.36 3.43
C ALA A 172 -9.00 10.77 2.82
N THR A 173 -7.88 11.43 2.55
CA THR A 173 -7.84 12.67 1.76
C THR A 173 -7.60 12.38 0.28
N GLU A 174 -7.82 13.37 -0.57
CA GLU A 174 -7.36 13.32 -1.97
C GLU A 174 -5.84 13.07 -2.04
N CYS A 175 -5.43 12.31 -3.06
CA CYS A 175 -4.02 12.01 -3.32
C CYS A 175 -3.72 11.95 -4.82
N LYS A 176 -2.45 12.12 -5.19
CA LYS A 176 -1.97 12.07 -6.59
C LYS A 176 -2.18 10.71 -7.26
N GLU A 177 -1.95 9.61 -6.53
CA GLU A 177 -1.94 8.25 -7.12
C GLU A 177 -3.35 7.69 -7.41
N LYS A 178 -4.41 8.36 -6.95
CA LYS A 178 -5.85 8.12 -7.26
C LYS A 178 -6.22 6.69 -7.67
N CYS A 179 -6.09 5.70 -6.75
CA CYS A 179 -6.42 4.30 -7.05
C CYS A 179 -7.85 4.11 -7.59
N ILE A 180 -8.78 4.95 -7.12
CA ILE A 180 -10.20 4.94 -7.49
C ILE A 180 -10.45 5.20 -8.98
N ASP A 181 -9.51 5.84 -9.69
CA ASP A 181 -9.60 6.12 -11.12
C ASP A 181 -9.26 4.88 -11.98
N TYR A 182 -8.72 3.82 -11.36
CA TYR A 182 -8.28 2.58 -12.00
C TYR A 182 -9.03 1.35 -11.45
N ASN A 183 -10.34 1.52 -11.20
CA ASN A 183 -11.20 0.48 -10.63
C ASN A 183 -10.58 -0.25 -9.43
N THR A 184 -9.96 0.51 -8.52
CA THR A 184 -9.37 -0.03 -7.30
C THR A 184 -9.80 0.80 -6.09
N PRO A 185 -10.45 0.18 -5.09
CA PRO A 185 -10.83 0.86 -3.86
C PRO A 185 -9.66 1.58 -3.17
N CYS A 186 -9.95 2.71 -2.54
CA CYS A 186 -8.96 3.39 -1.72
C CYS A 186 -8.55 2.51 -0.54
N ARG A 187 -7.26 2.44 -0.23
CA ARG A 187 -6.72 1.65 0.87
C ARG A 187 -6.37 2.47 2.12
N GLY A 188 -6.61 3.79 2.10
CA GLY A 188 -6.46 4.63 3.29
C GLY A 188 -5.03 5.02 3.68
N CYS A 189 -4.08 5.03 2.72
CA CYS A 189 -2.67 5.40 3.00
C CYS A 189 -2.42 6.87 3.35
N LYS A 190 -3.45 7.72 3.23
CA LYS A 190 -3.43 9.14 3.55
C LYS A 190 -4.63 9.47 4.45
N PRO A 191 -4.56 9.15 5.76
CA PRO A 191 -5.69 9.25 6.66
C PRO A 191 -6.14 10.70 6.84
N SER A 192 -7.44 10.95 6.82
CA SER A 192 -8.03 12.29 7.03
C SER A 192 -8.44 12.57 8.47
N ILE A 193 -8.45 11.53 9.30
CA ILE A 193 -8.97 11.53 10.68
C ILE A 193 -8.18 10.56 11.57
N ASP A 194 -8.16 10.84 12.87
CA ASP A 194 -7.53 9.95 13.86
C ASP A 194 -8.26 8.61 13.97
N ARG A 195 -7.47 7.55 14.21
CA ARG A 195 -7.94 6.16 14.32
C ARG A 195 -8.77 5.75 13.10
N SER A 196 -8.29 6.14 11.91
CA SER A 196 -9.02 6.01 10.65
C SER A 196 -9.49 4.58 10.37
N GLY A 197 -8.66 3.57 10.66
CA GLY A 197 -9.03 2.16 10.50
C GLY A 197 -10.23 1.71 11.36
N ILE A 198 -10.30 2.14 12.63
CA ILE A 198 -11.45 1.83 13.50
C ILE A 198 -12.72 2.49 12.98
N ARG A 199 -12.60 3.73 12.49
CA ARG A 199 -13.73 4.47 11.94
C ARG A 199 -14.22 3.85 10.63
N MET A 200 -13.30 3.34 9.81
CA MET A 200 -13.65 2.60 8.60
C MET A 200 -14.34 1.28 8.93
N LEU A 201 -13.82 0.53 9.91
CA LEU A 201 -14.44 -0.71 10.38
C LEU A 201 -15.87 -0.46 10.88
N ALA A 202 -16.09 0.58 11.67
CA ALA A 202 -17.41 0.94 12.16
C ALA A 202 -18.38 1.34 11.03
N MET A 203 -17.90 2.14 10.07
CA MET A 203 -18.71 2.58 8.93
C MET A 203 -19.06 1.41 8.01
N PHE A 204 -18.10 0.58 7.62
CA PHE A 204 -18.32 -0.56 6.76
C PHE A 204 -19.17 -1.65 7.44
N GLY A 205 -18.91 -1.92 8.73
CA GLY A 205 -19.73 -2.85 9.52
C GLY A 205 -21.18 -2.37 9.67
N THR A 206 -21.44 -1.05 9.61
CA THR A 206 -22.80 -0.52 9.56
C THR A 206 -23.45 -0.82 8.21
N LEU A 207 -22.73 -0.65 7.10
CA LEU A 207 -23.23 -0.97 5.76
C LEU A 207 -23.52 -2.47 5.62
N ALA A 208 -22.68 -3.33 6.21
CA ALA A 208 -22.85 -4.78 6.23
C ALA A 208 -24.00 -5.28 7.14
N GLY A 209 -24.84 -4.39 7.70
CA GLY A 209 -25.85 -4.75 8.69
C GLY A 209 -26.96 -5.71 8.22
N ASN A 210 -27.08 -5.94 6.91
CA ASN A 210 -28.01 -6.92 6.32
C ASN A 210 -27.34 -8.25 5.94
N ILE A 211 -26.02 -8.37 6.07
CA ILE A 211 -25.29 -9.58 5.73
C ILE A 211 -25.47 -10.60 6.84
N GLU A 212 -25.69 -11.86 6.47
CA GLU A 212 -25.91 -12.94 7.43
C GLU A 212 -24.64 -13.20 8.26
N ILE A 213 -24.83 -13.41 9.55
CA ILE A 213 -23.76 -13.72 10.51
C ILE A 213 -24.22 -14.91 11.31
N ALA A 214 -23.36 -15.92 11.44
CA ALA A 214 -23.64 -17.07 12.29
C ALA A 214 -23.75 -16.59 13.74
N THR A 215 -24.91 -16.79 14.35
CA THR A 215 -25.16 -16.40 15.74
C THR A 215 -25.80 -17.53 16.53
N GLU A 216 -25.40 -17.67 17.79
CA GLU A 216 -25.99 -18.63 18.71
C GLU A 216 -26.46 -17.94 19.99
N HIS A 217 -27.66 -18.32 20.43
CA HIS A 217 -28.29 -17.74 21.61
C HIS A 217 -27.51 -18.12 22.87
N SER A 218 -27.12 -17.12 23.66
CA SER A 218 -26.43 -17.38 24.92
C SER A 218 -27.39 -17.98 25.96
N VAL A 219 -27.05 -19.16 26.51
CA VAL A 219 -27.92 -19.93 27.43
C VAL A 219 -28.33 -19.17 28.71
N LYS A 220 -27.67 -18.04 29.01
CA LYS A 220 -27.88 -17.24 30.23
C LYS A 220 -28.37 -15.81 29.98
N GLY A 221 -29.04 -15.55 28.86
CA GLY A 221 -29.75 -14.29 28.61
C GLY A 221 -28.85 -13.07 28.37
N ALA A 222 -27.65 -13.29 27.85
CA ALA A 222 -26.84 -12.24 27.22
C ALA A 222 -27.15 -12.16 25.72
N THR A 223 -26.73 -11.06 25.09
CA THR A 223 -26.70 -10.86 23.63
C THR A 223 -26.21 -12.11 22.90
N ASP A 224 -26.73 -12.36 21.70
CA ASP A 224 -26.25 -13.42 20.83
C ASP A 224 -24.71 -13.36 20.71
N LYS A 225 -24.06 -14.53 20.71
CA LYS A 225 -22.63 -14.62 20.41
C LYS A 225 -22.46 -15.08 18.96
N LEU A 226 -21.29 -14.80 18.39
CA LEU A 226 -20.90 -15.37 17.10
C LEU A 226 -20.88 -16.90 17.25
N GLY A 227 -21.55 -17.57 16.30
CA GLY A 227 -21.50 -19.02 16.15
C GLY A 227 -20.20 -19.47 15.52
N ASP A 228 -19.99 -20.78 15.50
CA ASP A 228 -18.84 -21.43 14.85
C ASP A 228 -19.18 -21.92 13.41
N ASP A 229 -20.42 -21.69 12.95
CA ASP A 229 -20.87 -22.04 11.59
C ASP A 229 -20.35 -21.01 10.57
N ASP A 230 -20.19 -21.42 9.31
CA ASP A 230 -19.78 -20.54 8.22
C ASP A 230 -20.81 -19.42 8.00
N ASP A 231 -20.34 -18.20 7.70
CA ASP A 231 -21.19 -17.06 7.40
C ASP A 231 -20.61 -16.12 6.35
N ASP A 232 -21.52 -15.48 5.61
CA ASP A 232 -21.19 -14.62 4.46
C ASP A 232 -20.24 -13.47 4.83
N LEU A 233 -20.35 -12.94 6.06
CA LEU A 233 -19.53 -11.82 6.52
C LEU A 233 -18.08 -12.27 6.78
N THR A 234 -17.89 -13.36 7.52
CA THR A 234 -16.55 -13.85 7.86
C THR A 234 -15.82 -14.40 6.65
N ASP A 235 -16.55 -15.05 5.73
CA ASP A 235 -16.00 -15.62 4.50
C ASP A 235 -15.55 -14.53 3.52
N SER A 236 -16.30 -13.42 3.49
CA SER A 236 -15.99 -12.28 2.62
C SER A 236 -14.94 -11.33 3.20
N LEU A 237 -14.76 -11.29 4.52
CA LEU A 237 -13.78 -10.45 5.22
C LEU A 237 -12.87 -11.23 6.20
N PRO A 238 -12.15 -12.26 5.75
CA PRO A 238 -11.32 -13.08 6.64
C PRO A 238 -10.10 -12.30 7.18
N ASP A 239 -9.68 -11.23 6.49
CA ASP A 239 -8.54 -10.40 6.90
C ASP A 239 -8.96 -9.00 7.37
N VAL A 240 -9.51 -8.90 8.59
CA VAL A 240 -9.89 -7.61 9.19
C VAL A 240 -8.68 -6.67 9.34
N VAL A 241 -7.51 -7.20 9.70
CA VAL A 241 -6.33 -6.36 9.98
C VAL A 241 -5.82 -5.69 8.69
N GLY A 242 -5.63 -6.46 7.63
CA GLY A 242 -5.09 -5.95 6.37
C GLY A 242 -6.10 -5.13 5.57
N ASN A 243 -7.39 -5.31 5.81
CA ASN A 243 -8.44 -4.51 5.21
C ASN A 243 -8.59 -3.13 5.86
N PHE A 244 -8.70 -3.08 7.19
CA PHE A 244 -9.03 -1.84 7.89
C PHE A 244 -7.82 -1.10 8.47
N PHE A 245 -6.72 -1.80 8.76
CA PHE A 245 -5.60 -1.26 9.53
C PHE A 245 -4.27 -1.25 8.78
N ARG A 246 -4.29 -1.51 7.47
CA ARG A 246 -3.10 -1.63 6.61
C ARG A 246 -2.02 -0.57 6.85
N PHE A 247 -2.43 0.67 6.99
CA PHE A 247 -1.55 1.83 7.12
C PHE A 247 -1.60 2.48 8.51
N THR A 248 -2.52 2.05 9.37
CA THR A 248 -2.83 2.76 10.62
C THR A 248 -2.91 1.84 11.82
N LEU A 249 -2.37 0.63 11.73
CA LEU A 249 -2.40 -0.34 12.82
C LEU A 249 -1.84 0.24 14.13
N LEU A 250 -0.70 0.94 14.09
CA LEU A 250 -0.08 1.48 15.30
C LEU A 250 -0.75 2.75 15.82
N THR A 251 -1.48 3.46 14.97
CA THR A 251 -2.26 4.65 15.36
C THR A 251 -3.72 4.33 15.66
N SER A 252 -4.12 3.06 15.56
CA SER A 252 -5.49 2.59 15.86
C SER A 252 -5.78 2.47 17.36
N GLY A 253 -4.74 2.26 18.18
CA GLY A 253 -4.86 1.92 19.60
C GLY A 253 -5.15 0.43 19.85
N LEU A 254 -5.07 -0.43 18.83
CA LEU A 254 -5.07 -1.88 19.00
C LEU A 254 -3.79 -2.33 19.74
N PRO A 255 -3.88 -3.35 20.61
CA PRO A 255 -2.71 -3.89 21.28
C PRO A 255 -1.77 -4.58 20.28
N LYS A 256 -0.51 -4.75 20.68
CA LYS A 256 0.45 -5.58 19.94
C LYS A 256 -0.10 -7.00 19.81
N GLY A 257 0.01 -7.58 18.62
CA GLY A 257 -0.47 -8.94 18.39
C GLY A 257 0.39 -9.97 19.12
N ARG A 258 -0.20 -11.15 19.31
CA ARG A 258 0.40 -12.27 20.05
C ARG A 258 0.66 -13.48 19.16
N ILE A 259 0.46 -13.33 17.85
CA ILE A 259 0.71 -14.39 16.90
C ILE A 259 2.23 -14.58 16.82
N PRO A 260 2.75 -15.82 16.87
CA PRO A 260 4.17 -16.05 16.63
C PRO A 260 4.57 -15.59 15.22
N SER A 261 5.76 -15.01 15.10
CA SER A 261 6.36 -14.72 13.78
C SER A 261 6.53 -16.00 12.98
N SER A 262 6.26 -15.92 11.66
CA SER A 262 6.42 -17.03 10.74
C SER A 262 7.68 -16.91 9.87
N GLY A 263 8.47 -15.85 10.06
CA GLY A 263 9.60 -15.59 9.18
C GLY A 263 10.20 -14.19 9.32
N THR A 264 10.62 -13.61 8.19
CA THR A 264 11.09 -12.23 8.18
C THR A 264 9.95 -11.25 8.37
N LEU A 265 10.27 -10.00 8.73
CA LEU A 265 9.28 -8.93 8.86
C LEU A 265 8.48 -8.77 7.56
N LEU A 266 9.14 -8.86 6.41
CA LEU A 266 8.49 -8.76 5.11
C LEU A 266 7.52 -9.92 4.88
N GLU A 267 7.93 -11.16 5.14
CA GLU A 267 7.08 -12.35 5.01
C GLU A 267 5.82 -12.24 5.90
N ASP A 268 6.00 -11.72 7.12
CA ASP A 268 4.91 -11.53 8.08
C ASP A 268 3.92 -10.40 7.71
N VAL A 269 4.26 -9.52 6.76
CA VAL A 269 3.29 -8.57 6.18
C VAL A 269 2.27 -9.29 5.28
N PHE A 270 2.73 -10.31 4.53
CA PHE A 270 1.94 -11.04 3.55
C PHE A 270 1.11 -12.18 4.17
N ILE A 271 1.60 -12.83 5.21
CA ILE A 271 0.86 -13.96 5.81
C ILE A 271 -0.42 -13.44 6.46
N GLY A 272 -1.53 -14.12 6.17
CA GLY A 272 -2.88 -13.70 6.56
C GLY A 272 -3.53 -12.72 5.59
N ARG A 273 -2.88 -12.39 4.46
CA ARG A 273 -3.47 -11.57 3.40
C ARG A 273 -4.12 -12.46 2.35
N LEU A 274 -5.13 -11.92 1.71
CA LEU A 274 -5.83 -12.53 0.59
C LEU A 274 -5.01 -12.44 -0.70
N ILE A 275 -5.14 -13.45 -1.56
CA ILE A 275 -4.45 -13.52 -2.86
C ILE A 275 -4.76 -12.31 -3.74
N GLU A 276 -6.00 -11.82 -3.70
CA GLU A 276 -6.48 -10.64 -4.42
C GLU A 276 -5.74 -9.36 -4.01
N GLU A 277 -5.23 -9.30 -2.77
CA GLU A 277 -4.50 -8.14 -2.27
C GLU A 277 -3.01 -8.19 -2.62
N ILE A 278 -2.50 -9.34 -3.05
CA ILE A 278 -1.07 -9.52 -3.37
C ILE A 278 -0.59 -8.49 -4.38
N PRO A 279 -1.21 -8.30 -5.56
CA PRO A 279 -0.70 -7.34 -6.56
C PRO A 279 -0.56 -5.92 -5.99
N LEU A 280 -1.49 -5.54 -5.12
CA LEU A 280 -1.52 -4.25 -4.47
C LEU A 280 -0.45 -4.12 -3.38
N ILE A 281 -0.18 -5.18 -2.62
CA ILE A 281 0.85 -5.21 -1.57
C ILE A 281 2.25 -5.27 -2.19
N THR A 282 2.50 -6.14 -3.17
CA THR A 282 3.76 -6.20 -3.91
C THR A 282 4.04 -4.90 -4.65
N GLY A 283 2.98 -4.31 -5.22
CA GLY A 283 2.99 -2.98 -5.79
C GLY A 283 3.58 -1.98 -4.81
N LEU A 284 3.16 -1.94 -3.54
CA LEU A 284 3.68 -1.03 -2.51
C LEU A 284 5.12 -1.36 -2.09
N LEU A 285 5.39 -2.63 -1.81
CA LEU A 285 6.58 -3.10 -1.11
C LEU A 285 7.81 -3.28 -2.01
N GLY A 286 7.60 -3.55 -3.31
CA GLY A 286 8.70 -3.90 -4.21
C GLY A 286 9.63 -2.75 -4.59
N GLY A 287 9.46 -1.54 -4.07
CA GLY A 287 10.44 -0.46 -4.28
C GLY A 287 10.60 -0.09 -5.76
N ALA A 288 11.84 -0.14 -6.26
CA ALA A 288 12.15 0.03 -7.68
C ALA A 288 11.94 -1.25 -8.52
N LYS A 289 11.69 -2.39 -7.86
CA LYS A 289 11.37 -3.70 -8.44
C LYS A 289 9.90 -4.10 -8.27
N SER A 290 9.03 -3.12 -8.06
CA SER A 290 7.62 -3.40 -7.77
C SER A 290 6.89 -4.07 -8.94
N ILE A 291 7.29 -3.81 -10.18
CA ILE A 291 6.65 -4.38 -11.36
C ILE A 291 7.03 -5.85 -11.47
N SER A 292 8.33 -6.16 -11.53
CA SER A 292 8.81 -7.53 -11.64
C SER A 292 8.42 -8.40 -10.44
N LEU A 293 8.38 -7.82 -9.23
CA LEU A 293 7.85 -8.53 -8.07
C LEU A 293 6.37 -8.88 -8.25
N THR A 294 5.54 -7.89 -8.59
CA THR A 294 4.09 -8.07 -8.76
C THR A 294 3.78 -9.09 -9.85
N LEU A 295 4.45 -9.00 -11.00
CA LEU A 295 4.25 -9.92 -12.12
C LEU A 295 4.67 -11.34 -11.76
N LYS A 296 5.80 -11.55 -11.06
CA LYS A 296 6.17 -12.89 -10.60
C LYS A 296 5.09 -13.55 -9.74
N PHE A 297 4.48 -12.79 -8.81
CA PHE A 297 3.39 -13.30 -7.97
C PHE A 297 2.20 -13.72 -8.81
N ILE A 298 1.74 -12.82 -9.68
CA ILE A 298 0.60 -13.06 -10.57
C ILE A 298 0.87 -14.25 -11.50
N GLU A 299 1.97 -14.22 -12.24
CA GLU A 299 2.33 -15.23 -13.24
C GLU A 299 2.55 -16.60 -12.61
N SER A 300 3.09 -16.68 -11.38
CA SER A 300 3.21 -17.97 -10.68
C SER A 300 1.86 -18.64 -10.41
N TYR A 301 0.81 -17.85 -10.17
CA TYR A 301 -0.55 -18.36 -9.98
C TYR A 301 -1.19 -18.73 -11.32
N GLU A 302 -1.06 -17.83 -12.30
CA GLU A 302 -1.62 -18.01 -13.65
C GLU A 302 -1.04 -19.27 -14.31
N ASP A 303 0.28 -19.46 -14.28
CA ASP A 303 0.96 -20.60 -14.87
C ASP A 303 0.54 -21.92 -14.22
N ALA A 304 0.46 -21.95 -12.88
CA ALA A 304 0.11 -23.15 -12.14
C ALA A 304 -1.36 -23.57 -12.34
N ASN A 305 -2.26 -22.60 -12.54
CA ASN A 305 -3.69 -22.82 -12.76
C ASN A 305 -4.11 -22.75 -14.24
N GLN A 306 -3.15 -22.69 -15.17
CA GLN A 306 -3.40 -22.68 -16.62
C GLN A 306 -4.30 -21.51 -17.08
N ILE A 307 -4.15 -20.34 -16.45
CA ILE A 307 -4.85 -19.12 -16.85
C ILE A 307 -4.13 -18.52 -18.07
N GLU A 308 -4.75 -18.59 -19.23
CA GLU A 308 -4.20 -17.99 -20.45
C GLU A 308 -4.41 -16.47 -20.47
N VAL A 309 -3.32 -15.73 -20.71
CA VAL A 309 -3.36 -14.27 -20.90
C VAL A 309 -3.15 -13.90 -22.37
N SER A 310 -3.85 -12.87 -22.83
CA SER A 310 -3.79 -12.40 -24.21
C SER A 310 -2.42 -11.83 -24.59
N GLU A 311 -2.17 -11.74 -25.90
CA GLU A 311 -0.96 -11.06 -26.42
C GLU A 311 -0.92 -9.57 -26.05
N GLN A 312 -2.08 -8.91 -25.94
CA GLN A 312 -2.15 -7.51 -25.51
C GLN A 312 -1.77 -7.36 -24.03
N THR A 313 -2.22 -8.27 -23.15
CA THR A 313 -1.78 -8.30 -21.75
C THR A 313 -0.27 -8.49 -21.65
N LYS A 314 0.29 -9.46 -22.39
CA LYS A 314 1.75 -9.73 -22.42
C LYS A 314 2.54 -8.50 -22.90
N LYS A 315 2.05 -7.81 -23.93
CA LYS A 315 2.66 -6.58 -24.45
C LYS A 315 2.79 -5.52 -23.36
N TYR A 316 1.70 -5.19 -22.65
CA TYR A 316 1.74 -4.19 -21.59
C TYR A 316 2.61 -4.60 -20.39
N ARG A 317 2.57 -5.88 -19.99
CA ARG A 317 3.46 -6.40 -18.94
C ARG A 317 4.94 -6.29 -19.31
N ASN A 318 5.30 -6.60 -20.57
CA ASN A 318 6.66 -6.46 -21.06
C ASN A 318 7.12 -4.99 -21.13
N GLU A 319 6.25 -4.08 -21.56
CA GLU A 319 6.55 -2.64 -21.56
C GLU A 319 6.84 -2.13 -20.14
N LEU A 320 6.03 -2.53 -19.16
CA LEU A 320 6.27 -2.21 -17.75
C LEU A 320 7.60 -2.75 -17.23
N LEU A 321 8.00 -3.96 -17.63
CA LEU A 321 9.30 -4.54 -17.24
C LEU A 321 10.48 -3.77 -17.83
N GLU A 322 10.37 -3.25 -19.06
CA GLU A 322 11.39 -2.38 -19.64
C GLU A 322 11.45 -1.03 -18.92
N LEU A 323 10.29 -0.42 -18.63
CA LEU A 323 10.20 0.81 -17.84
C LEU A 323 10.83 0.64 -16.44
N GLU A 324 10.67 -0.53 -15.80
CA GLU A 324 11.33 -0.82 -14.52
C GLU A 324 12.87 -0.80 -14.65
N LYS A 325 13.43 -1.35 -15.72
CA LYS A 325 14.88 -1.33 -15.97
C LYS A 325 15.38 0.09 -16.22
N GLU A 326 14.61 0.90 -16.94
CA GLU A 326 14.91 2.31 -17.17
C GLU A 326 14.84 3.12 -15.88
N LEU A 327 13.81 2.88 -15.05
CA LEU A 327 13.63 3.53 -13.76
C LEU A 327 14.83 3.28 -12.85
N GLN A 328 15.32 2.04 -12.78
CA GLN A 328 16.52 1.71 -12.01
C GLN A 328 17.74 2.50 -12.50
N LYS A 329 17.95 2.60 -13.82
CA LYS A 329 19.06 3.39 -14.39
C LYS A 329 18.94 4.88 -14.05
N ALA A 330 17.73 5.43 -14.04
CA ALA A 330 17.51 6.83 -13.67
C ALA A 330 17.81 7.06 -12.17
N ILE A 331 17.41 6.13 -11.30
CA ILE A 331 17.73 6.16 -9.87
C ILE A 331 19.24 6.10 -9.63
N ASP A 332 19.94 5.15 -10.26
CA ASP A 332 21.39 4.95 -10.08
C ASP A 332 22.20 6.18 -10.54
N LYS A 333 21.69 6.92 -11.53
CA LYS A 333 22.29 8.16 -12.04
C LYS A 333 21.81 9.42 -11.32
N GLU A 334 20.87 9.27 -10.39
CA GLU A 334 20.16 10.36 -9.72
C GLU A 334 19.57 11.39 -10.71
N ASP A 335 19.04 10.90 -11.84
CA ASP A 335 18.50 11.69 -12.95
C ASP A 335 17.01 11.96 -12.74
N SER A 336 16.68 13.13 -12.18
CA SER A 336 15.31 13.49 -11.82
C SER A 336 14.37 13.64 -13.02
N ALA A 337 14.87 14.13 -14.17
CA ALA A 337 14.06 14.37 -15.35
C ALA A 337 13.61 13.05 -15.99
N ASN A 338 14.54 12.11 -16.17
CA ASN A 338 14.21 10.77 -16.66
C ASN A 338 13.35 10.01 -15.63
N TYR A 339 13.64 10.14 -14.33
CA TYR A 339 12.80 9.55 -13.29
C TYR A 339 11.33 10.00 -13.42
N ARG A 340 11.08 11.31 -13.59
CA ARG A 340 9.73 11.86 -13.80
C ARG A 340 9.08 11.25 -15.03
N GLU A 341 9.74 11.31 -16.18
CA GLU A 341 9.19 10.79 -17.44
C GLU A 341 8.83 9.31 -17.36
N ILE A 342 9.73 8.48 -16.81
CA ILE A 342 9.51 7.04 -16.68
C ILE A 342 8.37 6.74 -15.71
N THR A 343 8.33 7.41 -14.55
CA THR A 343 7.22 7.20 -13.60
C THR A 343 5.87 7.64 -14.18
N ASP A 344 5.83 8.68 -15.01
CA ASP A 344 4.59 9.08 -15.70
C ASP A 344 4.13 8.03 -16.73
N LYS A 345 5.06 7.40 -17.47
CA LYS A 345 4.76 6.24 -18.34
C LYS A 345 4.26 5.03 -17.56
N ILE A 346 4.88 4.73 -16.41
CA ILE A 346 4.41 3.65 -15.52
C ILE A 346 2.98 3.94 -15.02
N ARG A 347 2.70 5.19 -14.59
CA ARG A 347 1.35 5.60 -14.16
C ARG A 347 0.33 5.47 -15.29
N PHE A 348 0.72 5.77 -16.53
CA PHE A 348 -0.16 5.62 -17.68
C PHE A 348 -0.66 4.17 -17.85
N ILE A 349 0.23 3.18 -17.75
CA ILE A 349 -0.12 1.76 -17.97
C ILE A 349 -0.64 1.10 -16.69
N ALA A 350 0.13 1.19 -15.61
CA ALA A 350 -0.17 0.51 -14.35
C ALA A 350 -1.13 1.30 -13.43
N GLY A 351 -1.64 2.42 -13.93
CA GLY A 351 -2.52 3.36 -13.25
C GLY A 351 -1.80 4.26 -12.24
N ASN A 352 -0.95 3.68 -11.41
CA ASN A 352 -0.18 4.45 -10.44
C ASN A 352 1.13 3.77 -10.08
N MET A 353 1.95 4.43 -9.27
CA MET A 353 3.23 3.85 -8.83
C MET A 353 3.05 2.63 -7.94
N ASN A 354 1.84 2.33 -7.44
CA ASN A 354 1.52 1.10 -6.72
C ASN A 354 0.78 0.07 -7.57
N LEU A 355 0.78 0.27 -8.89
CA LEU A 355 0.31 -0.70 -9.88
C LEU A 355 -1.17 -1.07 -9.73
N SER A 356 -2.01 -0.11 -9.34
CA SER A 356 -3.42 -0.40 -9.04
C SER A 356 -4.22 -0.89 -10.24
N ASN A 357 -3.77 -0.63 -11.47
CA ASN A 357 -4.44 -1.15 -12.67
C ASN A 357 -4.07 -2.62 -12.98
N ILE A 358 -2.98 -3.15 -12.42
CA ILE A 358 -2.52 -4.53 -12.70
C ILE A 358 -3.28 -5.50 -11.80
N PHE A 359 -3.78 -6.59 -12.37
CA PHE A 359 -4.38 -7.69 -11.63
C PHE A 359 -4.08 -9.04 -12.30
N PHE A 360 -4.62 -10.12 -11.74
CA PHE A 360 -4.64 -11.42 -12.41
C PHE A 360 -5.37 -11.30 -13.76
N SER A 361 -4.93 -12.09 -14.73
CA SER A 361 -5.42 -12.16 -16.12
C SER A 361 -5.14 -10.91 -16.99
N GLY A 362 -5.08 -9.72 -16.40
CA GLY A 362 -4.99 -8.48 -17.16
C GLY A 362 -5.01 -7.20 -16.30
N PHE A 363 -5.80 -6.23 -16.75
CA PHE A 363 -5.87 -4.89 -16.17
C PHE A 363 -7.32 -4.49 -15.83
N LYS A 364 -7.49 -3.66 -14.80
CA LYS A 364 -8.80 -3.28 -14.26
C LYS A 364 -9.47 -2.13 -15.02
N SER A 365 -8.73 -1.43 -15.86
CA SER A 365 -9.16 -0.22 -16.55
C SER A 365 -8.44 -0.04 -17.88
N ILE A 366 -9.10 0.68 -18.78
CA ILE A 366 -8.61 1.01 -20.13
C ILE A 366 -7.26 1.75 -20.01
N ILE A 367 -6.27 1.28 -20.77
CA ILE A 367 -4.94 1.90 -20.87
C ILE A 367 -4.89 2.83 -22.07
N ASP A 368 -5.19 2.31 -23.26
CA ASP A 368 -5.32 3.08 -24.50
C ASP A 368 -6.75 2.94 -25.04
N VAL A 369 -7.36 4.08 -25.35
CA VAL A 369 -8.72 4.16 -25.91
C VAL A 369 -8.84 3.56 -27.31
N ASN A 370 -7.72 3.32 -27.99
CA ASN A 370 -7.67 2.69 -29.30
C ASN A 370 -7.59 1.16 -29.25
N ASP A 371 -7.30 0.59 -28.09
CA ASP A 371 -7.25 -0.86 -27.90
C ASP A 371 -8.64 -1.41 -27.51
N ASP A 372 -8.94 -2.65 -27.87
CA ASP A 372 -10.12 -3.35 -27.33
C ASP A 372 -9.83 -3.78 -25.89
N PHE A 373 -10.50 -3.14 -24.93
CA PHE A 373 -10.31 -3.43 -23.52
C PHE A 373 -10.64 -4.89 -23.17
N ASN A 374 -11.58 -5.52 -23.88
CA ASN A 374 -11.94 -6.92 -23.61
C ASN A 374 -10.77 -7.89 -23.83
N GLU A 375 -9.76 -7.52 -24.63
CA GLU A 375 -8.59 -8.37 -24.84
C GLU A 375 -7.67 -8.43 -23.62
N TYR A 376 -7.66 -7.41 -22.76
CA TYR A 376 -6.74 -7.33 -21.62
C TYR A 376 -7.44 -6.98 -20.31
N LYS A 377 -8.76 -7.09 -20.27
CA LYS A 377 -9.57 -6.93 -19.06
C LYS A 377 -9.23 -8.05 -18.08
N THR A 378 -9.19 -7.70 -16.80
CA THR A 378 -9.11 -8.70 -15.74
C THR A 378 -10.42 -9.49 -15.61
N HIS A 379 -10.35 -10.68 -15.04
CA HIS A 379 -11.51 -11.52 -14.77
C HIS A 379 -11.48 -12.08 -13.36
N VAL A 380 -12.66 -12.32 -12.80
CA VAL A 380 -12.79 -13.12 -11.57
C VAL A 380 -12.21 -14.51 -11.83
N PHE A 381 -11.48 -15.03 -10.85
CA PHE A 381 -10.85 -16.35 -10.89
C PHE A 381 -11.23 -17.18 -9.66
N ASP A 382 -11.32 -18.49 -9.85
CA ASP A 382 -11.50 -19.42 -8.75
C ASP A 382 -10.22 -19.45 -7.91
N VAL A 383 -10.40 -19.38 -6.58
CA VAL A 383 -9.32 -19.54 -5.63
C VAL A 383 -8.98 -21.03 -5.54
N VAL A 384 -7.75 -21.36 -5.90
CA VAL A 384 -7.24 -22.74 -5.85
C VAL A 384 -6.22 -22.83 -4.73
N GLU A 385 -6.44 -23.73 -3.76
CA GLU A 385 -5.44 -24.03 -2.74
C GLU A 385 -4.17 -24.59 -3.39
N GLY A 386 -3.00 -24.12 -2.96
CA GLY A 386 -1.75 -24.64 -3.49
C GLY A 386 -0.51 -23.85 -3.09
N THR A 387 0.64 -24.35 -3.54
CA THR A 387 1.93 -23.69 -3.42
C THR A 387 2.40 -23.24 -4.80
N TYR A 388 2.69 -21.95 -4.91
CA TYR A 388 3.03 -21.25 -6.14
C TYR A 388 4.46 -20.74 -6.08
N LYS A 389 5.22 -20.91 -7.17
CA LYS A 389 6.64 -20.61 -7.20
C LYS A 389 7.06 -20.00 -8.52
N ASN A 390 7.76 -18.87 -8.46
CA ASN A 390 8.38 -18.26 -9.63
C ASN A 390 9.68 -17.54 -9.25
N GLY A 391 10.81 -18.18 -9.54
CA GLY A 391 12.14 -17.64 -9.31
C GLY A 391 12.44 -17.32 -7.84
N SER A 392 12.25 -16.05 -7.46
CA SER A 392 12.60 -15.50 -6.15
C SER A 392 11.47 -15.55 -5.12
N ILE A 393 10.29 -16.02 -5.52
CA ILE A 393 9.11 -16.09 -4.68
C ILE A 393 8.56 -17.52 -4.61
N GLU A 394 8.04 -17.87 -3.44
CA GLU A 394 7.29 -19.09 -3.19
C GLU A 394 6.23 -18.77 -2.13
N TYR A 395 4.95 -19.08 -2.38
CA TYR A 395 3.88 -18.83 -1.42
C TYR A 395 2.82 -19.92 -1.46
N THR A 396 2.17 -20.15 -0.33
CA THR A 396 1.08 -21.12 -0.17
C THR A 396 -0.17 -20.37 0.22
N ILE A 397 -1.30 -20.68 -0.40
CA ILE A 397 -2.62 -20.20 0.00
C ILE A 397 -3.51 -21.36 0.43
N ASN A 398 -4.42 -21.09 1.37
CA ASN A 398 -5.46 -22.03 1.80
C ASN A 398 -6.69 -21.97 0.85
N PRO A 399 -7.75 -22.77 1.09
CA PRO A 399 -8.98 -22.74 0.27
C PRO A 399 -9.69 -21.38 0.22
N ASP A 400 -9.54 -20.54 1.25
CA ASP A 400 -10.15 -19.20 1.31
C ASP A 400 -9.34 -18.12 0.57
N GLY A 401 -8.17 -18.50 0.05
CA GLY A 401 -7.25 -17.60 -0.66
C GLY A 401 -6.30 -16.85 0.26
N ILE A 402 -6.19 -17.26 1.51
CA ILE A 402 -5.32 -16.64 2.52
C ILE A 402 -3.91 -17.21 2.39
N ILE A 403 -2.91 -16.33 2.30
CA ILE A 403 -1.49 -16.71 2.31
C ILE A 403 -1.13 -17.25 3.69
N THR A 404 -0.76 -18.52 3.75
CA THR A 404 -0.35 -19.22 4.98
C THR A 404 1.17 -19.28 5.11
N GLU A 405 1.88 -19.38 3.99
CA GLU A 405 3.34 -19.43 3.94
C GLU A 405 3.86 -18.57 2.78
N ILE A 406 5.02 -17.96 2.98
CA ILE A 406 5.68 -17.18 1.93
C ILE A 406 7.20 -17.13 2.17
N LYS A 407 7.95 -17.22 1.08
CA LYS A 407 9.39 -17.03 1.02
C LYS A 407 9.70 -16.03 -0.08
N ILE A 408 10.37 -14.95 0.29
CA ILE A 408 10.82 -13.92 -0.66
C ILE A 408 12.32 -13.76 -0.52
N ASN A 409 13.06 -13.99 -1.61
CA ASN A 409 14.50 -13.73 -1.61
C ASN A 409 14.75 -12.22 -1.68
N GLU A 410 14.88 -11.58 -0.51
CA GLU A 410 15.09 -10.13 -0.37
C GLU A 410 16.32 -9.61 -1.12
N LYS A 411 17.32 -10.44 -1.44
CA LYS A 411 18.48 -10.03 -2.25
C LYS A 411 18.14 -9.76 -3.71
N LEU A 412 16.97 -10.21 -4.16
CA LEU A 412 16.45 -10.07 -5.52
C LEU A 412 15.33 -9.02 -5.62
N LEU A 413 15.05 -8.30 -4.52
CA LEU A 413 14.11 -7.19 -4.41
C LEU A 413 14.77 -5.81 -4.55
#